data_AF-A0A348ULR3-F1
#
_entry.id   AF-A0A348ULR3-F1
#
_cell.length_a   1.000
_cell.length_b   1.000
_cell.length_c   1.000
_cell.angle_alpha   90.00
_cell.angle_beta   90.00
_cell.angle_gamma   90.00
#
_symmetry.space_group_name_H-M   'P 1'
#
loop_
_entity.id
_entity.type
_entity.pdbx_description
1 polymer ?
#
loop_
_entity_poly.entity_id
_entity_poly.type
_entity_poly.pdbx_seq_one_letter_code
_entity_poly.pdbx_strand_id
1 'polypeptide(L)'
;MDKISVRGARTHNLRNINLDIPRDRLVVITGLSGSGKSSLAFDTLYAEGQRRYVESLSAYARQFLSMMEKPDVDHIEGLSPAISIEQKSTSHNPRSTVGTITEIYDYLRLLYARVGEPRCPTHGTVLDAQTVSQMVDQVLGLTAGKRIMVLAPVISERKGEHLHVFKELQGNGFIRARIDGIVTDLDTAPELDKNRKHTIEAVVDRLRISPDARQRLAESFETALNLADGVARVVDMDDDAAEEIVFSARFACPHCGYSITELEPRMFSFNNPAGACPTCDGLGVKQFFDPELVVQNEDLTLAEGAIRGWDRRNIYYFHMLSSLATHYGFDVETPFRALKKKHREAILFGSGRERISFSYANDRGDIIQRTHRFEGVIPNLERRYHETDSGMVREQLQKYLRVRACPDCEGTRLRESSRHVFIGTVNLPEITGRSVESALAHLDALELQGRRGEIADRILKEISARLRFLVDVGLNYLTLDRSADTLSGGEAQRIRLASQIGAGLVGVMYILDEPSIGLHQRDNERLLKTLRHLRDLGNTVLVVEHDEEAIRLADHIIDIGPGAGVHGGQIVA
;
A
#
# COMPACT_ATOMS: atom_id res chain seq x y z
N MET A 1 -38.81 15.69 -18.49
CA MET A 1 -39.40 16.33 -17.28
C MET A 1 -38.32 17.20 -16.68
N ASP A 2 -38.63 18.45 -16.38
CA ASP A 2 -37.73 19.50 -15.89
C ASP A 2 -37.72 19.63 -14.36
N LYS A 3 -38.53 18.82 -13.65
CA LYS A 3 -38.65 18.81 -12.19
C LYS A 3 -38.83 17.40 -11.62
N ILE A 4 -38.50 17.24 -10.34
CA ILE A 4 -38.78 16.09 -9.50
C ILE A 4 -40.03 16.42 -8.67
N SER A 5 -41.12 15.67 -8.85
CA SER A 5 -42.39 15.90 -8.17
C SER A 5 -42.57 14.87 -7.07
N VAL A 6 -42.56 15.32 -5.81
CA VAL A 6 -42.81 14.51 -4.62
C VAL A 6 -44.24 14.78 -4.14
N ARG A 7 -45.01 13.71 -3.90
CA ARG A 7 -46.38 13.79 -3.39
C ARG A 7 -46.57 12.91 -2.17
N GLY A 8 -47.11 13.50 -1.12
CA GLY A 8 -47.47 12.85 0.13
C GLY A 8 -46.30 12.18 0.86
N ALA A 9 -45.15 12.85 0.99
CA ALA A 9 -44.04 12.30 1.77
C ALA A 9 -44.33 12.41 3.28
N ARG A 10 -44.17 11.28 3.99
CA ARG A 10 -44.53 11.08 5.41
C ARG A 10 -43.44 10.39 6.23
N THR A 11 -42.26 10.20 5.66
CA THR A 11 -41.12 9.56 6.34
C THR A 11 -40.76 10.31 7.63
N HIS A 12 -40.67 9.58 8.74
CA HIS A 12 -40.44 10.12 10.09
C HIS A 12 -41.47 11.18 10.53
N ASN A 13 -41.06 12.45 10.60
CA ASN A 13 -41.89 13.56 11.06
C ASN A 13 -42.49 14.39 9.93
N LEU A 14 -42.30 14.01 8.66
CA LEU A 14 -42.86 14.70 7.51
C LEU A 14 -44.40 14.63 7.52
N ARG A 15 -45.05 15.77 7.30
CA ARG A 15 -46.52 15.91 7.42
C ARG A 15 -47.21 15.88 6.05
N ASN A 16 -47.11 14.76 5.35
CA ASN A 16 -47.75 14.52 4.06
C ASN A 16 -47.44 15.63 3.03
N ILE A 17 -46.15 15.94 2.88
CA ILE A 17 -45.70 17.10 2.11
C ILE A 17 -45.75 16.83 0.60
N ASN A 18 -46.07 17.87 -0.16
CA ASN A 18 -46.00 17.89 -1.61
C ASN A 18 -44.98 18.95 -2.03
N LEU A 19 -44.03 18.58 -2.89
CA LEU A 19 -42.93 19.45 -3.28
C LEU A 19 -42.53 19.20 -4.74
N ASP A 20 -42.22 20.27 -5.45
CA ASP A 20 -41.64 20.23 -6.79
C ASP A 20 -40.22 20.79 -6.74
N ILE A 21 -39.22 19.95 -7.05
CA ILE A 21 -37.80 20.31 -7.01
C ILE A 21 -37.29 20.49 -8.44
N PRO A 22 -36.67 21.61 -8.82
CA PRO A 22 -36.14 21.79 -10.17
C PRO A 22 -34.97 20.85 -10.46
N ARG A 23 -34.95 20.24 -11.64
CA ARG A 23 -33.82 19.42 -12.10
C ARG A 23 -32.69 20.29 -12.63
N ASP A 24 -31.49 19.73 -12.61
CA ASP A 24 -30.26 20.31 -13.16
C ASP A 24 -29.90 21.65 -12.49
N ARG A 25 -30.27 21.78 -11.21
CA ARG A 25 -30.07 22.93 -10.35
C ARG A 25 -29.35 22.55 -9.06
N LEU A 26 -28.71 23.55 -8.46
CA LEU A 26 -28.20 23.48 -7.09
C LEU A 26 -29.32 23.89 -6.13
N VAL A 27 -29.86 22.92 -5.41
CA VAL A 27 -30.98 23.09 -4.49
C VAL A 27 -30.49 22.94 -3.06
N VAL A 28 -30.75 23.94 -2.22
CA VAL A 28 -30.39 23.90 -0.79
C VAL A 28 -31.63 23.63 0.06
N ILE A 29 -31.57 22.63 0.92
CA ILE A 29 -32.57 22.34 1.94
C ILE A 29 -32.05 22.91 3.25
N THR A 30 -32.82 23.82 3.84
CA THR A 30 -32.50 24.46 5.12
C THR A 30 -33.66 24.37 6.11
N GLY A 31 -33.47 24.91 7.32
CA GLY A 31 -34.44 24.85 8.42
C GLY A 31 -33.82 24.26 9.69
N LEU A 32 -34.53 24.31 10.82
CA LEU A 32 -33.96 23.97 12.15
C LEU A 32 -33.45 22.51 12.27
N SER A 33 -32.55 22.25 13.23
CA SER A 33 -32.13 20.87 13.52
C SER A 33 -33.34 20.02 13.93
N GLY A 34 -33.47 18.83 13.35
CA GLY A 34 -34.64 17.97 13.55
C GLY A 34 -35.94 18.44 12.86
N SER A 35 -35.88 19.42 11.96
CA SER A 35 -37.07 19.90 11.25
C SER A 35 -37.60 18.93 10.19
N GLY A 36 -36.80 17.94 9.76
CA GLY A 36 -37.16 16.96 8.73
C GLY A 36 -36.32 17.03 7.45
N LYS A 37 -35.23 17.83 7.44
CA LYS A 37 -34.30 17.96 6.29
C LYS A 37 -33.75 16.61 5.82
N SER A 38 -33.12 15.86 6.73
CA SER A 38 -32.54 14.56 6.41
C SER A 38 -33.62 13.52 6.06
N SER A 39 -34.79 13.59 6.71
CA SER A 39 -35.95 12.74 6.38
C SER A 39 -36.38 12.89 4.93
N LEU A 40 -36.42 14.14 4.41
CA LEU A 40 -36.75 14.39 3.01
C LEU A 40 -35.58 14.03 2.08
N ALA A 41 -34.38 14.51 2.37
CA ALA A 41 -33.23 14.36 1.49
C ALA A 41 -32.74 12.90 1.41
N PHE A 42 -32.43 12.28 2.54
CA PHE A 42 -31.80 10.96 2.60
C PHE A 42 -32.83 9.84 2.70
N ASP A 43 -33.74 9.93 3.67
CA ASP A 43 -34.66 8.82 3.96
C ASP A 43 -35.81 8.71 2.96
N THR A 44 -36.08 9.77 2.18
CA THR A 44 -37.09 9.77 1.10
C THR A 44 -36.45 9.79 -0.28
N LEU A 45 -35.80 10.90 -0.67
CA LEU A 45 -35.35 11.11 -2.05
C LEU A 45 -34.18 10.20 -2.44
N TYR A 46 -33.13 10.15 -1.63
CA TYR A 46 -31.99 9.25 -1.86
C TYR A 46 -32.43 7.79 -1.82
N ALA A 47 -33.16 7.39 -0.77
CA ALA A 47 -33.64 6.02 -0.61
C ALA A 47 -34.46 5.54 -1.81
N GLU A 48 -35.42 6.34 -2.29
CA GLU A 48 -36.21 6.00 -3.49
C GLU A 48 -35.36 6.02 -4.77
N GLY A 49 -34.46 6.98 -4.94
CA GLY A 49 -33.62 7.11 -6.13
C GLY A 49 -32.65 5.94 -6.27
N GLN A 50 -32.03 5.53 -5.16
CA GLN A 50 -31.15 4.36 -5.12
C GLN A 50 -31.95 3.07 -5.33
N ARG A 51 -33.08 2.89 -4.62
CA ARG A 51 -33.92 1.69 -4.73
C ARG A 51 -34.37 1.45 -6.17
N ARG A 52 -34.95 2.46 -6.83
CA ARG A 52 -35.44 2.34 -8.22
C ARG A 52 -34.32 1.99 -9.19
N TYR A 53 -33.12 2.54 -9.00
CA TYR A 53 -31.97 2.21 -9.82
C TYR A 53 -31.52 0.76 -9.61
N VAL A 54 -31.34 0.32 -8.36
CA VAL A 54 -30.86 -1.04 -8.06
C VAL A 54 -31.91 -2.11 -8.42
N GLU A 55 -33.21 -1.82 -8.31
CA GLU A 55 -34.31 -2.69 -8.78
C GLU A 55 -34.30 -2.94 -10.31
N SER A 56 -33.62 -2.06 -11.07
CA SER A 56 -33.44 -2.20 -12.50
C SER A 56 -32.23 -3.07 -12.89
N LEU A 57 -31.25 -3.26 -11.99
CA LEU A 57 -29.99 -3.94 -12.30
C LEU A 57 -30.16 -5.45 -12.52
N SER A 58 -31.01 -6.12 -11.73
CA SER A 58 -31.28 -7.55 -11.92
C SER A 58 -32.60 -8.00 -11.28
N ALA A 59 -33.18 -9.08 -11.81
CA ALA A 59 -34.36 -9.71 -11.22
C ALA A 59 -34.10 -10.23 -9.79
N TYR A 60 -32.87 -10.68 -9.51
CA TYR A 60 -32.43 -11.09 -8.18
C TYR A 60 -32.38 -9.92 -7.20
N ALA A 61 -31.75 -8.80 -7.58
CA ALA A 61 -31.70 -7.60 -6.73
C ALA A 61 -33.11 -7.09 -6.37
N ARG A 62 -34.07 -7.18 -7.30
CA ARG A 62 -35.47 -6.83 -7.05
C ARG A 62 -36.10 -7.67 -5.95
N GLN A 63 -35.80 -8.97 -5.86
CA GLN A 63 -36.30 -9.82 -4.77
C GLN A 63 -35.72 -9.40 -3.42
N PHE A 64 -34.42 -9.09 -3.36
CA PHE A 64 -33.78 -8.63 -2.11
C PHE A 64 -34.30 -7.27 -1.64
N LEU A 65 -34.44 -6.32 -2.57
CA LEU A 65 -34.93 -4.97 -2.25
C LEU A 65 -36.41 -4.94 -1.88
N SER A 66 -37.21 -5.91 -2.35
CA SER A 66 -38.61 -6.00 -1.96
C SER A 66 -38.82 -6.31 -0.47
N MET A 67 -37.78 -6.80 0.22
CA MET A 67 -37.80 -7.02 1.67
C MET A 67 -37.36 -5.80 2.49
N MET A 68 -36.85 -4.74 1.85
CA MET A 68 -36.48 -3.50 2.53
C MET A 68 -37.70 -2.62 2.74
N GLU A 69 -37.72 -1.92 3.87
CA GLU A 69 -38.78 -0.95 4.17
C GLU A 69 -38.73 0.20 3.15
N LYS A 70 -39.86 0.44 2.49
CA LYS A 70 -39.97 1.52 1.49
C LYS A 70 -40.23 2.84 2.22
N PRO A 71 -39.64 3.95 1.75
CA PRO A 71 -40.00 5.27 2.24
C PRO A 71 -41.51 5.52 2.11
N ASP A 72 -42.13 6.05 3.17
CA ASP A 72 -43.55 6.40 3.17
C ASP A 72 -43.82 7.65 2.32
N VAL A 73 -44.16 7.43 1.05
CA VAL A 73 -44.48 8.46 0.07
C VAL A 73 -45.54 7.93 -0.90
N ASP A 74 -46.51 8.78 -1.29
CA ASP A 74 -47.57 8.37 -2.22
C ASP A 74 -47.02 8.21 -3.64
N HIS A 75 -46.28 9.22 -4.10
CA HIS A 75 -45.74 9.23 -5.46
C HIS A 75 -44.51 10.12 -5.59
N ILE A 76 -43.50 9.64 -6.33
CA ILE A 76 -42.37 10.46 -6.78
C ILE A 76 -42.17 10.26 -8.28
N GLU A 77 -42.16 11.37 -9.03
CA GLU A 77 -41.94 11.40 -10.48
C GLU A 77 -40.69 12.22 -10.83
N GLY A 78 -40.02 11.89 -11.93
CA GLY A 78 -38.86 12.63 -12.42
C GLY A 78 -37.55 12.39 -11.64
N LEU A 79 -37.52 11.40 -10.73
CA LEU A 79 -36.37 11.08 -9.89
C LEU A 79 -35.23 10.45 -10.71
N SER A 80 -34.03 10.98 -10.54
CA SER A 80 -32.80 10.44 -11.13
C SER A 80 -32.16 9.40 -10.20
N PRO A 81 -31.25 8.53 -10.69
CA PRO A 81 -30.40 7.73 -9.82
C PRO A 81 -29.70 8.63 -8.80
N ALA A 82 -29.77 8.25 -7.53
CA ALA A 82 -29.31 9.08 -6.43
C ALA A 82 -28.00 8.59 -5.82
N ILE A 83 -27.11 9.52 -5.49
CA ILE A 83 -25.85 9.24 -4.78
C ILE A 83 -25.78 10.12 -3.55
N SER A 84 -25.67 9.52 -2.36
CA SER A 84 -25.47 10.25 -1.10
C SER A 84 -24.00 10.51 -0.82
N ILE A 85 -23.69 11.68 -0.28
CA ILE A 85 -22.37 12.09 0.20
C ILE A 85 -22.52 12.59 1.64
N GLU A 86 -22.58 11.62 2.56
CA GLU A 86 -22.76 11.82 4.01
C GLU A 86 -21.41 11.75 4.76
N GLN A 87 -21.38 12.28 5.98
CA GLN A 87 -20.25 12.16 6.92
C GLN A 87 -20.17 10.80 7.65
N LYS A 88 -20.77 9.74 7.11
CA LYS A 88 -20.61 8.40 7.68
C LYS A 88 -19.17 7.95 7.47
N SER A 89 -18.56 7.39 8.52
CA SER A 89 -17.16 6.95 8.48
C SER A 89 -16.91 6.05 7.27
N THR A 90 -15.89 6.39 6.50
CA THR A 90 -15.32 5.49 5.52
C THR A 90 -14.94 4.19 6.21
N SER A 91 -15.17 3.06 5.53
CA SER A 91 -14.87 1.69 6.00
C SER A 91 -13.59 1.65 6.86
N HIS A 92 -13.69 1.08 8.07
CA HIS A 92 -12.59 0.88 9.04
C HIS A 92 -11.55 -0.17 8.58
N ASN A 93 -11.21 -0.18 7.30
CA ASN A 93 -10.30 -1.15 6.73
C ASN A 93 -8.87 -0.59 6.82
N PRO A 94 -7.97 -1.21 7.60
CA PRO A 94 -6.61 -0.72 7.78
C PRO A 94 -5.78 -0.71 6.49
N ARG A 95 -6.23 -1.45 5.45
CA ARG A 95 -5.61 -1.46 4.13
C ARG A 95 -6.07 -0.31 3.23
N SER A 96 -7.12 0.41 3.60
CA SER A 96 -7.62 1.54 2.81
C SER A 96 -6.79 2.80 3.05
N THR A 97 -6.41 3.48 1.98
CA THR A 97 -5.72 4.79 2.01
C THR A 97 -6.47 5.81 1.16
N VAL A 98 -6.08 7.08 1.27
CA VAL A 98 -6.58 8.15 0.39
C VAL A 98 -6.41 7.78 -1.08
N GLY A 99 -5.25 7.25 -1.46
CA GLY A 99 -4.94 6.82 -2.83
C GLY A 99 -5.81 5.68 -3.33
N THR A 100 -6.20 4.73 -2.47
CA THR A 100 -7.10 3.63 -2.89
C THR A 100 -8.56 4.07 -2.98
N ILE A 101 -9.03 4.94 -2.08
CA ILE A 101 -10.42 5.44 -2.12
C ILE A 101 -10.65 6.32 -3.35
N THR A 102 -9.63 7.06 -3.77
CA THR A 102 -9.67 7.96 -4.93
C THR A 102 -9.32 7.27 -6.24
N GLU A 103 -8.99 5.97 -6.20
CA GLU A 103 -8.46 5.18 -7.34
C GLU A 103 -7.16 5.73 -7.94
N ILE A 104 -6.60 6.83 -7.41
CA ILE A 104 -5.34 7.41 -7.88
C ILE A 104 -4.21 6.39 -7.77
N TYR A 105 -4.21 5.59 -6.70
CA TYR A 105 -3.22 4.53 -6.51
C TYR A 105 -3.29 3.48 -7.62
N ASP A 106 -4.47 3.16 -8.15
CA ASP A 106 -4.61 2.16 -9.22
C ASP A 106 -4.07 2.67 -10.55
N TYR A 107 -4.27 3.95 -10.86
CA TYR A 107 -3.62 4.59 -12.01
C TYR A 107 -2.11 4.71 -11.82
N LEU A 108 -1.63 5.01 -10.61
CA LEU A 108 -0.20 5.00 -10.31
C LEU A 108 0.42 3.60 -10.52
N ARG A 109 -0.26 2.54 -10.06
CA ARG A 109 0.17 1.16 -10.30
C ARG A 109 0.27 0.85 -11.80
N LEU A 110 -0.70 1.32 -12.58
CA LEU A 110 -0.69 1.17 -14.04
C LEU A 110 0.47 1.95 -14.67
N LEU A 111 0.69 3.19 -14.23
CA LEU A 111 1.79 4.04 -14.71
C LEU A 111 3.15 3.37 -14.46
N TYR A 112 3.44 2.99 -13.22
CA TYR A 112 4.72 2.35 -12.86
C TYR A 112 4.92 1.00 -13.54
N ALA A 113 3.86 0.23 -13.81
CA ALA A 113 3.96 -1.00 -14.57
C ALA A 113 4.29 -0.77 -16.06
N ARG A 114 3.82 0.34 -16.65
CA ARG A 114 3.97 0.60 -18.09
C ARG A 114 5.23 1.36 -18.45
N VAL A 115 5.67 2.30 -17.61
CA VAL A 115 6.80 3.18 -17.91
C VAL A 115 7.89 3.19 -16.84
N GLY A 116 7.69 2.44 -15.74
CA GLY A 116 8.68 2.35 -14.68
C GLY A 116 9.93 1.58 -15.11
N GLU A 117 11.06 2.05 -14.61
CA GLU A 117 12.38 1.42 -14.76
C GLU A 117 12.72 0.66 -13.48
N PRO A 118 12.77 -0.68 -13.53
CA PRO A 118 13.17 -1.45 -12.37
C PRO A 118 14.67 -1.31 -12.14
N ARG A 119 15.09 -1.18 -10.89
CA ARG A 119 16.50 -1.04 -10.51
C ARG A 119 16.90 -2.07 -9.47
N CYS A 120 18.15 -2.49 -9.50
CA CYS A 120 18.70 -3.37 -8.48
C CYS A 120 18.72 -2.64 -7.11
N PRO A 121 18.16 -3.21 -6.03
CA PRO A 121 18.19 -2.61 -4.70
C PRO A 121 19.59 -2.34 -4.15
N THR A 122 20.56 -3.17 -4.53
CA THR A 122 21.94 -3.09 -4.02
C THR A 122 22.85 -2.22 -4.88
N HIS A 123 22.71 -2.30 -6.22
CA HIS A 123 23.64 -1.66 -7.15
C HIS A 123 23.06 -0.41 -7.83
N GLY A 124 21.75 -0.19 -7.75
CA GLY A 124 21.05 0.90 -8.44
C GLY A 124 21.01 0.79 -9.97
N THR A 125 21.59 -0.27 -10.54
CA THR A 125 21.60 -0.52 -11.99
C THR A 125 20.20 -0.79 -12.52
N VAL A 126 19.90 -0.25 -13.69
CA VAL A 126 18.63 -0.53 -14.38
C VAL A 126 18.60 -2.00 -14.77
N LEU A 127 17.49 -2.64 -14.45
CA LEU A 127 17.18 -3.99 -14.90
C LEU A 127 16.44 -3.81 -16.22
N ASP A 128 17.04 -4.26 -17.32
CA ASP A 128 16.39 -4.28 -18.62
C ASP A 128 16.25 -5.74 -19.08
N ALA A 129 15.04 -6.11 -19.49
CA ALA A 129 14.79 -7.37 -20.17
C ALA A 129 14.82 -7.12 -21.68
N GLN A 130 15.64 -7.88 -22.39
CA GLN A 130 15.72 -7.83 -23.85
C GLN A 130 15.28 -9.16 -24.44
N THR A 131 14.67 -9.11 -25.62
CA THR A 131 14.44 -10.31 -26.44
C THR A 131 15.72 -10.70 -27.16
N VAL A 132 15.88 -11.99 -27.48
CA VAL A 132 17.03 -12.47 -28.27
C VAL A 132 17.23 -11.65 -29.55
N SER A 133 16.15 -11.31 -30.26
CA SER A 133 16.23 -10.46 -31.45
C SER A 133 16.82 -9.07 -31.17
N GLN A 134 16.44 -8.42 -30.06
CA GLN A 134 17.02 -7.13 -29.66
C GLN A 134 18.50 -7.25 -29.28
N MET A 135 18.88 -8.31 -28.57
CA MET A 135 20.28 -8.58 -28.22
C MET A 135 21.13 -8.74 -29.49
N VAL A 136 20.63 -9.52 -30.46
CA VAL A 136 21.29 -9.74 -31.76
C VAL A 136 21.42 -8.43 -32.54
N ASP A 137 20.36 -7.63 -32.61
CA ASP A 137 20.37 -6.34 -33.31
C ASP A 137 21.35 -5.35 -32.68
N GLN A 138 21.44 -5.33 -31.34
CA GLN A 138 22.39 -4.49 -30.62
C GLN A 138 23.85 -4.90 -30.92
N VAL A 139 24.15 -6.21 -30.93
CA VAL A 139 25.49 -6.71 -31.28
C VAL A 139 25.83 -6.44 -32.74
N LEU A 140 24.89 -6.61 -33.67
CA LEU A 140 25.09 -6.31 -35.09
C LEU A 140 25.27 -4.80 -35.36
N GLY A 141 24.76 -3.94 -34.47
CA GLY A 141 24.97 -2.50 -34.52
C GLY A 141 26.37 -2.03 -34.10
N LEU A 142 27.21 -2.91 -33.54
CA LEU A 142 28.62 -2.62 -33.24
C LEU A 142 29.47 -2.61 -34.52
N THR A 143 30.73 -2.17 -34.41
CA THR A 143 31.64 -2.05 -35.56
C THR A 143 31.79 -3.37 -36.30
N ALA A 144 31.45 -3.37 -37.60
CA ALA A 144 31.56 -4.54 -38.46
C ALA A 144 33.00 -5.08 -38.50
N GLY A 145 33.14 -6.40 -38.40
CA GLY A 145 34.45 -7.07 -38.48
C GLY A 145 35.19 -7.26 -37.15
N LYS A 146 34.65 -6.81 -36.01
CA LYS A 146 35.18 -7.15 -34.67
C LYS A 146 34.97 -8.62 -34.34
N ARG A 147 35.90 -9.22 -33.58
CA ARG A 147 35.74 -10.58 -33.03
C ARG A 147 35.15 -10.51 -31.64
N ILE A 148 34.07 -11.25 -31.39
CA ILE A 148 33.37 -11.26 -30.12
C ILE A 148 33.27 -12.67 -29.56
N MET A 149 33.12 -12.74 -28.24
CA MET A 149 32.87 -13.96 -27.48
C MET A 149 31.55 -13.85 -26.75
N VAL A 150 30.65 -14.80 -26.97
CA VAL A 150 29.39 -14.95 -26.24
C VAL A 150 29.63 -15.87 -25.06
N LEU A 151 29.35 -15.38 -23.86
CA LEU A 151 29.60 -16.03 -22.59
C LEU A 151 28.29 -16.24 -21.83
N ALA A 152 28.19 -17.37 -21.15
CA ALA A 152 27.11 -17.69 -20.23
C ALA A 152 27.64 -17.69 -18.79
N PRO A 153 27.33 -16.67 -17.96
CA PRO A 153 27.86 -16.58 -16.60
C PRO A 153 27.14 -17.55 -15.65
N VAL A 154 27.60 -18.80 -15.60
CA VAL A 154 27.00 -19.86 -14.79
C VAL A 154 27.20 -19.61 -13.29
N ILE A 155 28.37 -19.10 -12.90
CA ILE A 155 28.69 -18.71 -11.53
C ILE A 155 29.28 -17.30 -11.54
N SER A 156 28.77 -16.43 -10.67
CA SER A 156 29.29 -15.06 -10.49
C SER A 156 29.61 -14.81 -9.01
N GLU A 157 30.87 -14.53 -8.69
CA GLU A 157 31.33 -14.11 -7.35
C GLU A 157 30.91 -15.04 -6.18
N ARG A 158 30.87 -16.35 -6.41
CA ARG A 158 30.48 -17.35 -5.37
C ARG A 158 31.67 -18.13 -4.87
N LYS A 159 31.71 -18.38 -3.54
CA LYS A 159 32.73 -19.23 -2.92
C LYS A 159 32.48 -20.71 -3.20
N GLY A 160 33.53 -21.47 -3.47
CA GLY A 160 33.47 -22.91 -3.65
C GLY A 160 34.36 -23.42 -4.78
N GLU A 161 34.59 -24.73 -4.78
CA GLU A 161 35.42 -25.41 -5.78
C GLU A 161 34.67 -25.66 -7.09
N HIS A 162 33.33 -25.60 -7.06
CA HIS A 162 32.42 -25.70 -8.22
C HIS A 162 32.66 -26.89 -9.18
N LEU A 163 33.29 -27.98 -8.72
CA LEU A 163 33.61 -29.17 -9.53
C LEU A 163 32.41 -29.80 -10.26
N HIS A 164 31.21 -29.66 -9.69
CA HIS A 164 29.96 -30.12 -10.32
C HIS A 164 29.62 -29.33 -11.58
N VAL A 165 29.88 -28.02 -11.57
CA VAL A 165 29.64 -27.12 -12.72
C VAL A 165 30.54 -27.49 -13.88
N PHE A 166 31.83 -27.81 -13.62
CA PHE A 166 32.74 -28.24 -14.68
C PHE A 166 32.29 -29.54 -15.35
N LYS A 167 31.86 -30.54 -14.55
CA LYS A 167 31.34 -31.80 -15.08
C LYS A 167 30.05 -31.60 -15.88
N GLU A 168 29.18 -30.71 -15.44
CA GLU A 168 27.94 -30.37 -16.15
C GLU A 168 28.22 -29.66 -17.47
N LEU A 169 29.16 -28.70 -17.49
CA LEU A 169 29.59 -28.04 -18.72
C LEU A 169 30.23 -29.00 -19.71
N GLN A 170 31.13 -29.89 -19.26
CA GLN A 170 31.71 -30.94 -20.11
C GLN A 170 30.64 -31.92 -20.61
N GLY A 171 29.70 -32.33 -19.75
CA GLY A 171 28.58 -33.21 -20.12
C GLY A 171 27.65 -32.61 -21.17
N ASN A 172 27.48 -31.28 -21.17
CA ASN A 172 26.72 -30.53 -22.17
C ASN A 172 27.54 -30.17 -23.43
N GLY A 173 28.80 -30.63 -23.53
CA GLY A 173 29.64 -30.49 -24.71
C GLY A 173 30.43 -29.17 -24.81
N PHE A 174 30.49 -28.38 -23.74
CA PHE A 174 31.34 -27.18 -23.72
C PHE A 174 32.81 -27.59 -23.55
N ILE A 175 33.69 -26.95 -24.34
CA ILE A 175 35.15 -27.22 -24.33
C ILE A 175 35.89 -26.17 -23.48
N ARG A 176 35.39 -24.92 -23.44
CA ARG A 176 36.07 -23.78 -22.84
C ARG A 176 35.19 -23.05 -21.84
N ALA A 177 35.81 -22.52 -20.80
CA ALA A 177 35.20 -21.59 -19.87
C ALA A 177 36.18 -20.46 -19.56
N ARG A 178 35.65 -19.27 -19.24
CA ARG A 178 36.40 -18.16 -18.67
C ARG A 178 36.24 -18.25 -17.15
N ILE A 179 37.36 -18.45 -16.46
CA ILE A 179 37.42 -18.64 -15.02
C ILE A 179 38.26 -17.50 -14.44
N ASP A 180 37.67 -16.69 -13.57
CA ASP A 180 38.30 -15.50 -12.97
C ASP A 180 39.00 -14.59 -14.01
N GLY A 181 38.37 -14.44 -15.18
CA GLY A 181 38.85 -13.63 -16.30
C GLY A 181 39.77 -14.36 -17.28
N ILE A 182 40.23 -15.57 -16.97
CA ILE A 182 41.16 -16.34 -17.83
C ILE A 182 40.39 -17.41 -18.60
N VAL A 183 40.51 -17.42 -19.93
CA VAL A 183 39.91 -18.46 -20.78
C VAL A 183 40.76 -19.73 -20.71
N THR A 184 40.17 -20.82 -20.25
CA THR A 184 40.82 -22.13 -20.07
C THR A 184 40.01 -23.23 -20.75
N ASP A 185 40.70 -24.28 -21.22
CA ASP A 185 40.06 -25.51 -21.67
C ASP A 185 39.63 -26.32 -20.44
N LEU A 186 38.38 -26.78 -20.44
CA LEU A 186 37.72 -27.43 -19.29
C LEU A 186 38.43 -28.72 -18.84
N ASP A 187 39.09 -29.42 -19.76
CA ASP A 187 39.88 -30.63 -19.45
C ASP A 187 41.15 -30.32 -18.64
N THR A 188 41.63 -29.09 -18.71
CA THR A 188 42.83 -28.59 -18.02
C THR A 188 42.50 -27.49 -17.01
N ALA A 189 41.23 -27.38 -16.61
CA ALA A 189 40.79 -26.32 -15.72
C ALA A 189 41.54 -26.38 -14.37
N PRO A 190 42.00 -25.24 -13.84
CA PRO A 190 42.72 -25.19 -12.57
C PRO A 190 41.79 -25.56 -11.40
N GLU A 191 42.35 -26.19 -10.36
CA GLU A 191 41.62 -26.44 -9.11
C GLU A 191 41.31 -25.10 -8.42
N LEU A 192 40.02 -24.88 -8.12
CA LEU A 192 39.53 -23.66 -7.48
C LEU A 192 39.58 -23.78 -5.95
N ASP A 193 39.84 -22.67 -5.25
CA ASP A 193 39.92 -22.64 -3.79
C ASP A 193 38.52 -22.48 -3.18
N LYS A 194 38.14 -23.43 -2.31
CA LYS A 194 36.85 -23.44 -1.61
C LYS A 194 36.53 -22.16 -0.83
N ASN A 195 37.55 -21.44 -0.35
CA ASN A 195 37.38 -20.26 0.50
C ASN A 195 37.38 -18.92 -0.26
N ARG A 196 37.78 -18.94 -1.53
CA ARG A 196 37.80 -17.75 -2.41
C ARG A 196 36.55 -17.71 -3.27
N LYS A 197 36.17 -16.50 -3.67
CA LYS A 197 35.06 -16.29 -4.61
C LYS A 197 35.61 -16.50 -6.01
N HIS A 198 34.82 -17.18 -6.83
CA HIS A 198 35.16 -17.47 -8.22
C HIS A 198 34.01 -17.06 -9.13
N THR A 199 34.36 -16.70 -10.37
CA THR A 199 33.45 -16.42 -11.47
C THR A 199 33.75 -17.39 -12.61
N ILE A 200 32.73 -18.13 -13.05
CA ILE A 200 32.83 -19.16 -14.09
C ILE A 200 31.81 -18.86 -15.17
N GLU A 201 32.31 -18.64 -16.38
CA GLU A 201 31.50 -18.27 -17.53
C GLU A 201 31.78 -19.26 -18.67
N ALA A 202 30.77 -19.99 -19.13
CA ALA A 202 30.97 -20.92 -20.24
C ALA A 202 31.11 -20.15 -21.55
N VAL A 203 32.09 -20.54 -22.38
CA VAL A 203 32.28 -19.95 -23.71
C VAL A 203 31.31 -20.64 -24.66
N VAL A 204 30.25 -19.93 -25.04
CA VAL A 204 29.17 -20.47 -25.89
C VAL A 204 29.55 -20.40 -27.36
N ASP A 205 30.00 -19.22 -27.83
CA ASP A 205 30.45 -19.05 -29.21
C ASP A 205 31.52 -17.97 -29.32
N ARG A 206 32.30 -18.03 -30.40
CA ARG A 206 33.29 -17.04 -30.82
C ARG A 206 33.11 -16.77 -32.29
N LEU A 207 32.76 -15.55 -32.63
CA LEU A 207 32.39 -15.19 -34.00
C LEU A 207 32.79 -13.77 -34.36
N ARG A 208 32.78 -13.47 -35.66
CA ARG A 208 33.09 -12.15 -36.20
C ARG A 208 31.80 -11.44 -36.59
N ILE A 209 31.64 -10.19 -36.18
CA ILE A 209 30.43 -9.41 -36.46
C ILE A 209 30.29 -9.21 -37.98
N SER A 210 29.25 -9.79 -38.55
CA SER A 210 28.87 -9.68 -39.96
C SER A 210 27.35 -9.81 -40.10
N PRO A 211 26.72 -9.22 -41.14
CA PRO A 211 25.28 -9.30 -41.34
C PRO A 211 24.76 -10.74 -41.44
N ASP A 212 25.56 -11.65 -42.00
CA ASP A 212 25.23 -13.06 -42.19
C ASP A 212 25.28 -13.87 -40.88
N ALA A 213 25.89 -13.33 -39.82
CA ALA A 213 26.01 -14.01 -38.53
C ALA A 213 24.74 -13.95 -37.66
N ARG A 214 23.65 -13.31 -38.13
CA ARG A 214 22.43 -13.06 -37.35
C ARG A 214 21.82 -14.33 -36.74
N GLN A 215 21.63 -15.37 -37.55
CA GLN A 215 21.02 -16.63 -37.09
C GLN A 215 21.91 -17.33 -36.05
N ARG A 216 23.22 -17.40 -36.31
CA ARG A 216 24.19 -18.01 -35.41
C ARG A 216 24.29 -17.26 -34.07
N LEU A 217 24.22 -15.93 -34.10
CA LEU A 217 24.15 -15.10 -32.89
C LEU A 217 22.89 -15.38 -32.07
N ALA A 218 21.73 -15.52 -32.73
CA ALA A 218 20.49 -15.85 -32.04
C ALA A 218 20.57 -17.21 -31.32
N GLU A 219 21.04 -18.25 -32.00
CA GLU A 219 21.27 -19.59 -31.42
C GLU A 219 22.27 -19.55 -30.25
N SER A 220 23.32 -18.73 -30.37
CA SER A 220 24.31 -18.51 -29.31
C SER A 220 23.70 -17.84 -28.08
N PHE A 221 22.87 -16.81 -28.28
CA PHE A 221 22.16 -16.15 -27.18
C PHE A 221 21.14 -17.08 -26.52
N GLU A 222 20.36 -17.85 -27.29
CA GLU A 222 19.43 -18.84 -26.72
C GLU A 222 20.16 -19.87 -25.86
N THR A 223 21.29 -20.38 -26.35
CA THR A 223 22.14 -21.32 -25.60
C THR A 223 22.68 -20.69 -24.32
N ALA A 224 23.22 -19.47 -24.41
CA ALA A 224 23.78 -18.76 -23.26
C ALA A 224 22.73 -18.47 -22.18
N LEU A 225 21.57 -17.97 -22.60
CA LEU A 225 20.46 -17.64 -21.71
C LEU A 225 19.90 -18.89 -21.04
N ASN A 226 19.77 -20.01 -21.75
CA ASN A 226 19.29 -21.26 -21.16
C ASN A 226 20.29 -21.82 -20.13
N LEU A 227 21.59 -21.64 -20.36
CA LEU A 227 22.64 -22.15 -19.47
C LEU A 227 22.85 -21.29 -18.21
N ALA A 228 22.68 -19.97 -18.31
CA ALA A 228 22.94 -19.01 -17.24
C ALA A 228 21.68 -18.29 -16.74
N ASP A 229 20.55 -19.01 -16.69
CA ASP A 229 19.24 -18.58 -16.16
C ASP A 229 18.77 -17.19 -16.66
N GLY A 230 18.97 -16.93 -17.95
CA GLY A 230 18.52 -15.72 -18.63
C GLY A 230 19.53 -14.58 -18.64
N VAL A 231 20.82 -14.83 -18.41
CA VAL A 231 21.90 -13.84 -18.56
C VAL A 231 22.90 -14.31 -19.62
N ALA A 232 23.37 -13.39 -20.46
CA ALA A 232 24.46 -13.61 -21.41
C ALA A 232 25.42 -12.41 -21.38
N ARG A 233 26.70 -12.63 -21.67
CA ARG A 233 27.71 -11.55 -21.79
C ARG A 233 28.37 -11.61 -23.15
N VAL A 234 28.69 -10.45 -23.70
CA VAL A 234 29.44 -10.32 -24.94
C VAL A 234 30.69 -9.51 -24.66
N VAL A 235 31.83 -10.08 -25.04
CA VAL A 235 33.15 -9.52 -24.80
C VAL A 235 33.86 -9.34 -26.14
N ASP A 236 34.53 -8.21 -26.31
CA ASP A 236 35.40 -7.96 -27.46
C ASP A 236 36.70 -8.76 -27.29
N MET A 237 37.08 -9.54 -28.30
CA MET A 237 38.31 -10.34 -28.26
C MET A 237 39.54 -9.57 -28.77
N ASP A 238 39.32 -8.42 -29.40
CA ASP A 238 40.37 -7.59 -30.01
C ASP A 238 40.80 -6.45 -29.09
N ASP A 239 40.01 -6.12 -28.07
CA ASP A 239 40.25 -5.02 -27.12
C ASP A 239 39.88 -5.43 -25.68
N ASP A 240 40.89 -5.82 -24.89
CA ASP A 240 40.72 -6.19 -23.47
C ASP A 240 40.28 -4.98 -22.59
N ALA A 241 40.35 -3.74 -23.10
CA ALA A 241 39.89 -2.55 -22.39
C ALA A 241 38.45 -2.16 -22.74
N ALA A 242 37.81 -2.82 -23.71
CA ALA A 242 36.42 -2.57 -24.05
C ALA A 242 35.49 -3.07 -22.94
N GLU A 243 34.46 -2.28 -22.61
CA GLU A 243 33.45 -2.69 -21.62
C GLU A 243 32.66 -3.90 -22.12
N GLU A 244 32.49 -4.89 -21.23
CA GLU A 244 31.67 -6.07 -21.50
C GLU A 244 30.18 -5.68 -21.57
N ILE A 245 29.48 -6.17 -22.60
CA ILE A 245 28.05 -5.93 -22.74
C ILE A 245 27.30 -7.08 -22.09
N VAL A 246 26.52 -6.80 -21.06
CA VAL A 246 25.68 -7.79 -20.40
C VAL A 246 24.25 -7.71 -20.93
N PHE A 247 23.72 -8.86 -21.32
CA PHE A 247 22.35 -9.03 -21.79
C PHE A 247 21.57 -9.87 -20.79
N SER A 248 20.29 -9.55 -20.60
CA SER A 248 19.40 -10.40 -19.83
C SER A 248 18.05 -10.56 -20.51
N ALA A 249 17.58 -11.81 -20.60
CA ALA A 249 16.23 -12.14 -21.06
C ALA A 249 15.19 -11.99 -19.95
N ARG A 250 15.64 -11.73 -18.72
CA ARG A 250 14.81 -11.38 -17.56
C ARG A 250 15.23 -10.00 -17.09
N PHE A 251 14.43 -9.36 -16.24
CA PHE A 251 14.87 -8.13 -15.59
C PHE A 251 15.87 -8.48 -14.47
N ALA A 252 17.12 -8.82 -14.84
CA ALA A 252 18.14 -9.31 -13.90
C ALA A 252 19.34 -8.37 -13.78
N CYS A 253 19.91 -8.31 -12.57
CA CYS A 253 21.07 -7.48 -12.26
C CYS A 253 22.35 -8.20 -12.70
N PRO A 254 23.22 -7.54 -13.48
CA PRO A 254 24.45 -8.15 -13.99
C PRO A 254 25.51 -8.44 -12.90
N HIS A 255 25.38 -7.83 -11.72
CA HIS A 255 26.36 -7.93 -10.63
C HIS A 255 26.01 -8.98 -9.56
N CYS A 256 24.75 -9.06 -9.13
CA CYS A 256 24.33 -9.98 -8.06
C CYS A 256 23.30 -11.03 -8.47
N GLY A 257 22.83 -11.03 -9.72
CA GLY A 257 21.80 -11.96 -10.19
C GLY A 257 20.40 -11.71 -9.61
N TYR A 258 20.19 -10.57 -8.93
CA TYR A 258 18.85 -10.15 -8.51
C TYR A 258 17.95 -9.99 -9.73
N SER A 259 16.82 -10.69 -9.78
CA SER A 259 15.91 -10.63 -10.92
C SER A 259 14.46 -10.38 -10.52
N ILE A 260 13.72 -9.75 -11.42
CA ILE A 260 12.26 -9.65 -11.35
C ILE A 260 11.65 -10.27 -12.60
N THR A 261 10.42 -10.76 -12.49
CA THR A 261 9.76 -11.52 -13.56
C THR A 261 9.23 -10.59 -14.65
N GLU A 262 8.26 -9.75 -14.32
CA GLU A 262 7.64 -8.78 -15.24
C GLU A 262 7.01 -7.63 -14.43
N LEU A 263 7.01 -6.43 -15.02
CA LEU A 263 6.34 -5.27 -14.44
C LEU A 263 4.84 -5.31 -14.73
N GLU A 264 4.08 -5.81 -13.76
CA GLU A 264 2.63 -5.84 -13.81
C GLU A 264 1.99 -4.93 -12.75
N PRO A 265 0.79 -4.36 -12.99
CA PRO A 265 0.11 -3.50 -12.01
C PRO A 265 -0.15 -4.18 -10.66
N ARG A 266 -0.26 -5.52 -10.60
CA ARG A 266 -0.43 -6.27 -9.34
C ARG A 266 0.83 -6.25 -8.46
N MET A 267 2.00 -6.09 -9.05
CA MET A 267 3.28 -5.97 -8.33
C MET A 267 3.31 -4.72 -7.45
N PHE A 268 2.58 -3.69 -7.84
CA PHE A 268 2.49 -2.42 -7.11
C PHE A 268 1.29 -2.36 -6.16
N SER A 269 0.58 -3.48 -5.94
CA SER A 269 -0.54 -3.53 -5.01
C SER A 269 -0.12 -4.13 -3.68
N PHE A 270 -0.24 -3.37 -2.59
CA PHE A 270 -0.10 -3.91 -1.24
C PHE A 270 -1.29 -4.79 -0.80
N ASN A 271 -2.38 -4.82 -1.57
CA ASN A 271 -3.51 -5.73 -1.35
C ASN A 271 -3.34 -7.08 -2.05
N ASN A 272 -2.33 -7.21 -2.92
CA ASN A 272 -2.02 -8.45 -3.63
C ASN A 272 -0.74 -9.05 -3.05
N PRO A 273 -0.70 -10.36 -2.73
CA PRO A 273 0.51 -11.02 -2.26
C PRO A 273 1.72 -10.78 -3.16
N ALA A 274 1.53 -10.63 -4.49
CA ALA A 274 2.59 -10.36 -5.46
C ALA A 274 3.29 -9.00 -5.30
N GLY A 275 2.68 -8.04 -4.59
CA GLY A 275 3.23 -6.71 -4.34
C GLY A 275 3.37 -6.36 -2.86
N ALA A 276 2.61 -7.03 -2.00
CA ALA A 276 2.62 -6.81 -0.56
C ALA A 276 3.98 -7.16 0.07
N CYS A 277 4.36 -6.37 1.08
CA CYS A 277 5.48 -6.71 1.95
C CYS A 277 5.16 -8.04 2.68
N PRO A 278 6.03 -9.07 2.58
CA PRO A 278 5.77 -10.38 3.18
C PRO A 278 5.72 -10.33 4.72
N THR A 279 6.39 -9.36 5.33
CA THR A 279 6.54 -9.27 6.79
C THR A 279 5.31 -8.68 7.48
N CYS A 280 4.61 -7.75 6.83
CA CYS A 280 3.39 -7.13 7.37
C CYS A 280 2.14 -7.44 6.54
N ASP A 281 2.24 -8.33 5.55
CA ASP A 281 1.16 -8.68 4.61
C ASP A 281 0.45 -7.44 4.04
N GLY A 282 1.25 -6.45 3.62
CA GLY A 282 0.73 -5.22 3.02
C GLY A 282 0.06 -4.22 3.97
N LEU A 283 0.11 -4.43 5.28
CA LEU A 283 -0.43 -3.48 6.26
C LEU A 283 0.46 -2.24 6.43
N GLY A 284 1.77 -2.38 6.19
CA GLY A 284 2.77 -1.32 6.40
C GLY A 284 3.13 -1.11 7.87
N VAL A 285 2.33 -1.64 8.78
CA VAL A 285 2.57 -1.54 10.22
C VAL A 285 2.72 -2.92 10.85
N LYS A 286 3.47 -2.97 11.95
CA LYS A 286 3.48 -4.10 12.86
C LYS A 286 3.08 -3.64 14.26
N GLN A 287 2.32 -4.49 14.92
CA GLN A 287 2.12 -4.40 16.36
C GLN A 287 3.34 -5.03 17.04
N PHE A 288 3.88 -4.33 18.02
CA PHE A 288 4.96 -4.83 18.87
C PHE A 288 4.66 -4.41 20.31
N PHE A 289 5.16 -5.17 21.27
CA PHE A 289 5.07 -4.79 22.67
C PHE A 289 6.05 -3.66 22.95
N ASP A 290 5.53 -2.50 23.36
CA ASP A 290 6.39 -1.36 23.68
C ASP A 290 6.96 -1.54 25.09
N PRO A 291 8.30 -1.61 25.27
CA PRO A 291 8.92 -1.71 26.59
C PRO A 291 8.42 -0.65 27.57
N GLU A 292 8.15 0.56 27.09
CA GLU A 292 7.68 1.68 27.92
C GLU A 292 6.25 1.48 28.42
N LEU A 293 5.42 0.72 27.70
CA LEU A 293 4.06 0.39 28.15
C LEU A 293 4.06 -0.85 29.07
N VAL A 294 4.99 -1.77 28.85
CA VAL A 294 5.15 -2.98 29.66
C VAL A 294 5.70 -2.64 31.06
N VAL A 295 6.66 -1.71 31.12
CA VAL A 295 7.18 -1.17 32.38
C VAL A 295 6.28 -0.02 32.82
N GLN A 296 5.35 -0.27 33.75
CA GLN A 296 4.33 0.72 34.13
C GLN A 296 4.90 1.90 34.91
N ASN A 297 5.93 1.64 35.73
CA ASN A 297 6.59 2.64 36.54
C ASN A 297 8.06 2.25 36.73
N GLU A 298 8.97 3.06 36.20
CA GLU A 298 10.41 2.79 36.30
C GLU A 298 10.99 3.10 37.69
N ASP A 299 10.28 3.86 38.51
CA ASP A 299 10.72 4.23 39.87
C ASP A 299 10.41 3.12 40.90
N LEU A 300 9.55 2.14 40.55
CA LEU A 300 9.30 0.96 41.37
C LEU A 300 10.39 -0.10 41.18
N THR A 301 10.53 -0.97 42.18
CA THR A 301 11.37 -2.15 42.08
C THR A 301 10.70 -3.25 41.25
N LEU A 302 11.46 -4.26 40.80
CA LEU A 302 10.87 -5.42 40.13
C LEU A 302 9.93 -6.18 41.07
N ALA A 303 10.24 -6.23 42.37
CA ALA A 303 9.44 -6.88 43.38
C ALA A 303 8.11 -6.16 43.68
N GLU A 304 8.10 -4.83 43.60
CA GLU A 304 6.93 -3.97 43.82
C GLU A 304 6.00 -3.88 42.61
N GLY A 305 6.45 -4.36 41.44
CA GLY A 305 5.65 -4.42 40.23
C GLY A 305 5.92 -3.34 39.21
N ALA A 306 7.20 -2.96 39.02
CA ALA A 306 7.65 -2.20 37.86
C ALA A 306 7.14 -2.81 36.54
N ILE A 307 7.08 -4.15 36.46
CA ILE A 307 6.48 -4.90 35.35
C ILE A 307 5.27 -5.68 35.88
N ARG A 308 4.09 -5.37 35.38
CA ARG A 308 2.83 -5.96 35.88
C ARG A 308 2.78 -7.47 35.64
N GLY A 309 2.51 -8.23 36.70
CA GLY A 309 2.40 -9.70 36.64
C GLY A 309 3.74 -10.44 36.72
N TRP A 310 4.85 -9.71 36.85
CA TRP A 310 6.19 -10.23 37.12
C TRP A 310 6.70 -9.81 38.51
N ASP A 311 5.76 -9.48 39.40
CA ASP A 311 5.97 -9.03 40.78
C ASP A 311 5.80 -10.19 41.78
N ARG A 312 5.95 -9.91 43.08
CA ARG A 312 5.77 -10.91 44.15
C ARG A 312 4.38 -11.59 44.16
N ARG A 313 3.38 -11.01 43.49
CA ARG A 313 2.03 -11.61 43.40
C ARG A 313 2.03 -12.80 42.45
N ASN A 314 2.96 -12.86 41.51
CA ASN A 314 3.16 -14.00 40.61
C ASN A 314 4.46 -14.74 40.95
N ILE A 315 4.33 -15.70 41.87
CA ILE A 315 5.43 -16.48 42.44
C ILE A 315 6.33 -17.10 41.35
N TYR A 316 5.73 -17.65 40.29
CA TYR A 316 6.48 -18.30 39.21
C TYR A 316 7.41 -17.34 38.46
N TYR A 317 6.88 -16.22 37.96
CA TYR A 317 7.68 -15.23 37.23
C TYR A 317 8.65 -14.48 38.13
N PHE A 318 8.26 -14.22 39.39
CA PHE A 318 9.14 -13.59 40.36
C PHE A 318 10.38 -14.43 40.66
N HIS A 319 10.23 -15.73 40.93
CA HIS A 319 11.37 -16.63 41.13
C HIS A 319 12.30 -16.71 39.91
N MET A 320 11.72 -16.62 38.71
CA MET A 320 12.50 -16.56 37.49
C MET A 320 13.36 -15.29 37.43
N LEU A 321 12.79 -14.13 37.75
CA LEU A 321 13.56 -12.88 37.86
C LEU A 321 14.59 -12.90 38.98
N SER A 322 14.29 -13.49 40.15
CA SER A 322 15.27 -13.61 41.24
C SER A 322 16.46 -14.50 40.85
N SER A 323 16.22 -15.58 40.10
CA SER A 323 17.29 -16.44 39.58
C SER A 323 18.14 -15.72 38.53
N LEU A 324 17.49 -14.94 37.65
CA LEU A 324 18.15 -14.08 36.66
C LEU A 324 19.03 -13.01 37.33
N ALA A 325 18.50 -12.37 38.38
CA ALA A 325 19.17 -11.36 39.19
C ALA A 325 20.42 -11.92 39.87
N THR A 326 20.31 -13.12 40.45
CA THR A 326 21.45 -13.85 41.04
C THR A 326 22.53 -14.16 40.00
N HIS A 327 22.15 -14.58 38.78
CA HIS A 327 23.10 -14.91 37.72
C HIS A 327 23.85 -13.69 37.17
N TYR A 328 23.15 -12.59 36.91
CA TYR A 328 23.74 -11.38 36.34
C TYR A 328 24.26 -10.38 37.38
N GLY A 329 24.04 -10.64 38.68
CA GLY A 329 24.53 -9.83 39.80
C GLY A 329 23.82 -8.49 39.95
N PHE A 330 22.50 -8.44 39.75
CA PHE A 330 21.68 -7.27 40.07
C PHE A 330 20.64 -7.61 41.17
N ASP A 331 20.07 -6.60 41.81
CA ASP A 331 19.08 -6.78 42.87
C ASP A 331 17.66 -6.48 42.36
N VAL A 332 16.71 -7.35 42.71
CA VAL A 332 15.28 -7.22 42.37
C VAL A 332 14.59 -6.11 43.17
N GLU A 333 15.18 -5.67 44.29
CA GLU A 333 14.73 -4.56 45.12
C GLU A 333 15.31 -3.21 44.67
N THR A 334 16.09 -3.18 43.58
CA THR A 334 16.54 -1.92 42.97
C THR A 334 15.46 -1.37 42.04
N PRO A 335 15.15 -0.05 42.09
CA PRO A 335 14.25 0.58 41.12
C PRO A 335 14.67 0.29 39.68
N PHE A 336 13.70 0.00 38.79
CA PHE A 336 13.99 -0.43 37.43
C PHE A 336 14.88 0.57 36.67
N ARG A 337 14.65 1.88 36.86
CA ARG A 337 15.45 2.95 36.25
C ARG A 337 16.91 2.95 36.68
N ALA A 338 17.19 2.52 37.91
CA ALA A 338 18.55 2.47 38.47
C ALA A 338 19.35 1.24 38.00
N LEU A 339 18.69 0.25 37.38
CA LEU A 339 19.37 -0.90 36.79
C LEU A 339 20.19 -0.49 35.55
N LYS A 340 21.39 -1.09 35.42
CA LYS A 340 22.23 -0.89 34.23
C LYS A 340 21.48 -1.32 32.97
N LYS A 341 21.74 -0.64 31.84
CA LYS A 341 21.09 -0.92 30.54
C LYS A 341 21.15 -2.41 30.14
N LYS A 342 22.31 -3.05 30.32
CA LYS A 342 22.49 -4.50 30.06
C LYS A 342 21.53 -5.39 30.86
N HIS A 343 21.23 -5.05 32.12
CA HIS A 343 20.31 -5.82 32.95
C HIS A 343 18.87 -5.60 32.52
N ARG A 344 18.48 -4.35 32.22
CA ARG A 344 17.16 -4.04 31.67
C ARG A 344 16.89 -4.76 30.36
N GLU A 345 17.88 -4.79 29.45
CA GLU A 345 17.79 -5.55 28.20
C GLU A 345 17.68 -7.05 28.43
N ALA A 346 18.44 -7.63 29.36
CA ALA A 346 18.34 -9.05 29.69
C ALA A 346 16.98 -9.43 30.30
N ILE A 347 16.39 -8.56 31.12
CA ILE A 347 15.03 -8.75 31.66
C ILE A 347 13.99 -8.71 30.54
N LEU A 348 14.04 -7.70 29.67
CA LEU A 348 13.03 -7.47 28.66
C LEU A 348 13.11 -8.44 27.47
N PHE A 349 14.32 -8.69 26.95
CA PHE A 349 14.55 -9.43 25.69
C PHE A 349 15.23 -10.79 25.88
N GLY A 350 15.59 -11.15 27.12
CA GLY A 350 16.09 -12.48 27.44
C GLY A 350 17.62 -12.60 27.50
N SER A 351 18.10 -13.82 27.79
CA SER A 351 19.53 -14.15 27.93
C SER A 351 20.23 -14.55 26.61
N GLY A 352 19.52 -14.42 25.47
CA GLY A 352 20.03 -14.79 24.16
C GLY A 352 20.41 -16.29 24.08
N ARG A 353 21.70 -16.59 23.94
CA ARG A 353 22.20 -17.99 23.87
C ARG A 353 22.58 -18.59 25.22
N GLU A 354 22.72 -17.76 26.25
CA GLU A 354 23.20 -18.14 27.57
C GLU A 354 22.12 -18.92 28.34
N ARG A 355 22.52 -20.04 28.95
CA ARG A 355 21.63 -20.88 29.77
C ARG A 355 21.84 -20.54 31.24
N ILE A 356 20.74 -20.32 31.94
CA ILE A 356 20.73 -19.90 33.35
C ILE A 356 20.01 -20.99 34.16
N SER A 357 20.48 -21.22 35.40
CA SER A 357 19.83 -22.14 36.33
C SER A 357 18.71 -21.41 37.07
N PHE A 358 17.49 -21.92 36.94
CA PHE A 358 16.30 -21.37 37.59
C PHE A 358 15.81 -22.33 38.66
N SER A 359 15.54 -21.79 39.84
CA SER A 359 14.97 -22.53 40.97
C SER A 359 13.50 -22.15 41.13
N TYR A 360 12.61 -23.12 40.98
CA TYR A 360 11.17 -22.95 41.12
C TYR A 360 10.69 -23.63 42.40
N ALA A 361 9.92 -22.92 43.22
CA ALA A 361 9.20 -23.54 44.34
C ALA A 361 7.81 -23.98 43.88
N ASN A 362 7.48 -25.25 44.06
CA ASN A 362 6.11 -25.73 43.88
C ASN A 362 5.24 -25.36 45.10
N ASP A 363 3.90 -25.44 44.95
CA ASP A 363 2.93 -25.18 46.03
C ASP A 363 3.15 -26.04 47.30
N ARG A 364 3.90 -27.15 47.20
CA ARG A 364 4.28 -28.06 48.30
C ARG A 364 5.61 -27.70 48.99
N GLY A 365 6.30 -26.66 48.54
CA GLY A 365 7.59 -26.22 49.09
C GLY A 365 8.82 -26.90 48.51
N ASP A 366 8.66 -27.89 47.63
CA ASP A 366 9.78 -28.53 46.93
C ASP A 366 10.41 -27.58 45.91
N ILE A 367 11.74 -27.48 45.93
CA ILE A 367 12.52 -26.65 45.00
C ILE A 367 12.98 -27.51 43.82
N ILE A 368 12.52 -27.17 42.62
CA ILE A 368 12.94 -27.80 41.37
C ILE A 368 13.91 -26.87 40.64
N GLN A 369 15.12 -27.36 40.35
CA GLN A 369 16.10 -26.64 39.55
C GLN A 369 16.04 -27.08 38.09
N ARG A 370 15.99 -26.10 37.17
CA ARG A 370 16.06 -26.33 35.72
C ARG A 370 16.97 -25.32 35.04
N THR A 371 17.81 -25.83 34.14
CA THR A 371 18.74 -25.00 33.36
C THR A 371 18.21 -24.79 31.94
N HIS A 372 17.80 -23.57 31.65
CA HIS A 372 17.30 -23.18 30.32
C HIS A 372 17.60 -21.72 30.01
N ARG A 373 17.30 -21.29 28.78
CA ARG A 373 17.46 -19.88 28.38
C ARG A 373 16.30 -19.07 28.94
N PHE A 374 16.58 -17.84 29.36
CA PHE A 374 15.53 -16.89 29.68
C PHE A 374 15.02 -16.27 28.39
N GLU A 375 13.74 -16.49 28.08
CA GLU A 375 13.13 -15.95 26.86
C GLU A 375 12.97 -14.43 26.90
N GLY A 376 12.86 -13.83 28.09
CA GLY A 376 12.59 -12.40 28.27
C GLY A 376 11.10 -12.09 28.46
N VAL A 377 10.81 -10.97 29.11
CA VAL A 377 9.43 -10.52 29.35
C VAL A 377 8.68 -10.26 28.05
N ILE A 378 9.28 -9.56 27.08
CA ILE A 378 8.61 -9.18 25.82
C ILE A 378 8.33 -10.42 24.94
N PRO A 379 9.31 -11.31 24.66
CA PRO A 379 9.02 -12.54 23.92
C PRO A 379 7.98 -13.44 24.61
N ASN A 380 7.93 -13.46 25.94
CA ASN A 380 6.87 -14.16 26.68
C ASN A 380 5.48 -13.56 26.39
N LEU A 381 5.36 -12.22 26.42
CA LEU A 381 4.09 -11.54 26.12
C LEU A 381 3.67 -11.73 24.66
N GLU A 382 4.60 -11.65 23.71
CA GLU A 382 4.35 -11.93 22.29
C GLU A 382 3.83 -13.35 22.07
N ARG A 383 4.53 -14.34 22.62
CA ARG A 383 4.12 -15.74 22.54
C ARG A 383 2.73 -15.96 23.13
N ARG A 384 2.48 -15.43 24.34
CA ARG A 384 1.16 -15.51 24.98
C ARG A 384 0.07 -14.83 24.16
N TYR A 385 0.36 -13.70 23.52
CA TYR A 385 -0.62 -13.01 22.67
C TYR A 385 -1.06 -13.84 21.47
N HIS A 386 -0.10 -14.52 20.82
CA HIS A 386 -0.36 -15.36 19.65
C HIS A 386 -0.95 -16.73 20.00
N GLU A 387 -0.48 -17.38 21.08
CA GLU A 387 -0.89 -18.73 21.47
C GLU A 387 -2.20 -18.78 22.30
N THR A 388 -2.63 -17.67 22.91
CA THR A 388 -3.82 -17.68 23.78
C THR A 388 -5.13 -17.64 22.98
N ASP A 389 -6.04 -18.59 23.26
CA ASP A 389 -7.41 -18.62 22.71
C ASP A 389 -8.42 -17.76 23.50
N SER A 390 -8.07 -17.30 24.70
CA SER A 390 -8.93 -16.46 25.54
C SER A 390 -8.96 -15.00 25.07
N GLY A 391 -10.14 -14.53 24.63
CA GLY A 391 -10.34 -13.14 24.21
C GLY A 391 -10.00 -12.11 25.28
N MET A 392 -10.32 -12.38 26.56
CA MET A 392 -10.03 -11.48 27.68
C MET A 392 -8.53 -11.26 27.89
N VAL A 393 -7.72 -12.34 27.79
CA VAL A 393 -6.26 -12.23 27.91
C VAL A 393 -5.69 -11.45 26.74
N ARG A 394 -6.20 -11.70 25.53
CA ARG A 394 -5.77 -10.99 24.31
C ARG A 394 -6.06 -9.48 24.41
N GLU A 395 -7.23 -9.10 24.89
CA GLU A 395 -7.62 -7.70 25.10
C GLU A 395 -6.78 -7.01 26.20
N GLN A 396 -6.44 -7.72 27.28
CA GLN A 396 -5.53 -7.20 28.30
C GLN A 396 -4.13 -6.95 27.76
N LEU A 397 -3.60 -7.86 26.94
CA LEU A 397 -2.27 -7.72 26.33
C LEU A 397 -2.21 -6.65 25.23
N GLN A 398 -3.31 -6.42 24.52
CA GLN A 398 -3.40 -5.35 23.50
C GLN A 398 -3.08 -3.96 24.05
N LYS A 399 -3.29 -3.72 25.34
CA LYS A 399 -2.99 -2.44 26.01
C LYS A 399 -1.49 -2.10 26.03
N TYR A 400 -0.62 -3.10 25.85
CA TYR A 400 0.83 -2.92 25.82
C TYR A 400 1.40 -2.90 24.39
N LEU A 401 0.55 -3.10 23.38
CA LEU A 401 0.95 -3.02 21.99
C LEU A 401 0.98 -1.57 21.52
N ARG A 402 2.04 -1.19 20.81
CA ARG A 402 2.02 -0.02 19.94
C ARG A 402 2.12 -0.47 18.50
N VAL A 403 1.62 0.39 17.62
CA VAL A 403 1.74 0.24 16.18
C VAL A 403 2.96 1.06 15.75
N ARG A 404 3.91 0.43 15.07
CA ARG A 404 5.04 1.11 14.41
C ARG A 404 5.07 0.72 12.94
N ALA A 405 5.77 1.53 12.14
CA ALA A 405 6.08 1.18 10.76
C ALA A 405 6.81 -0.17 10.73
N CYS A 406 6.44 -1.02 9.77
CA CYS A 406 7.10 -2.30 9.55
C CYS A 406 8.58 -2.05 9.22
N PRO A 407 9.54 -2.74 9.86
CA PRO A 407 10.96 -2.49 9.65
C PRO A 407 11.42 -2.82 8.23
N ASP A 408 10.83 -3.83 7.59
CA ASP A 408 11.29 -4.30 6.28
C ASP A 408 10.81 -3.42 5.13
N CYS A 409 9.58 -2.90 5.22
CA CYS A 409 9.00 -2.01 4.21
C CYS A 409 8.99 -0.53 4.63
N GLU A 410 9.41 -0.20 5.85
CA GLU A 410 9.43 1.15 6.41
C GLU A 410 8.08 1.89 6.31
N GLY A 411 6.96 1.16 6.39
CA GLY A 411 5.62 1.75 6.28
C GLY A 411 5.04 1.76 4.87
N THR A 412 5.84 1.53 3.83
CA THR A 412 5.42 1.64 2.42
C THR A 412 4.48 0.52 1.94
N ARG A 413 4.28 -0.52 2.76
CA ARG A 413 3.39 -1.68 2.50
C ARG A 413 3.83 -2.61 1.36
N LEU A 414 4.81 -2.22 0.56
CA LEU A 414 5.25 -2.94 -0.62
C LEU A 414 6.49 -3.80 -0.34
N ARG A 415 6.65 -4.87 -1.13
CA ARG A 415 7.89 -5.66 -1.16
C ARG A 415 9.05 -4.87 -1.77
N GLU A 416 10.26 -5.33 -1.51
CA GLU A 416 11.48 -4.68 -1.98
C GLU A 416 11.51 -4.47 -3.50
N SER A 417 11.17 -5.48 -4.31
CA SER A 417 11.17 -5.36 -5.77
C SER A 417 10.24 -4.28 -6.30
N SER A 418 9.05 -4.13 -5.72
CA SER A 418 8.07 -3.12 -6.13
C SER A 418 8.47 -1.70 -5.73
N ARG A 419 9.27 -1.54 -4.67
CA ARG A 419 9.78 -0.23 -4.21
C ARG A 419 10.93 0.28 -5.09
N HIS A 420 11.62 -0.63 -5.77
CA HIS A 420 12.77 -0.31 -6.61
C HIS A 420 12.38 -0.23 -8.10
N VAL A 421 11.24 0.39 -8.38
CA VAL A 421 10.83 0.76 -9.75
C VAL A 421 10.62 2.26 -9.77
N PHE A 422 11.27 2.94 -10.71
CA PHE A 422 11.38 4.39 -10.75
C PHE A 422 10.84 4.97 -12.05
N ILE A 423 10.25 6.16 -11.97
CA ILE A 423 9.99 7.01 -13.13
C ILE A 423 10.87 8.24 -12.96
N GLY A 424 11.91 8.36 -13.78
CA GLY A 424 12.98 9.33 -13.55
C GLY A 424 13.76 9.01 -12.27
N THR A 425 13.56 9.82 -11.24
CA THR A 425 14.22 9.66 -9.92
C THR A 425 13.28 9.22 -8.81
N VAL A 426 11.98 9.11 -9.08
CA VAL A 426 10.95 8.91 -8.05
C VAL A 426 10.36 7.51 -8.14
N ASN A 427 10.24 6.83 -7.00
CA ASN A 427 9.54 5.54 -6.89
C ASN A 427 8.09 5.71 -6.42
N LEU A 428 7.32 4.62 -6.50
CA LEU A 428 5.90 4.65 -6.12
C LEU A 428 5.67 5.08 -4.66
N PRO A 429 6.39 4.54 -3.65
CA PRO A 429 6.25 5.02 -2.27
C PRO A 429 6.49 6.53 -2.10
N GLU A 430 7.51 7.07 -2.75
CA GLU A 430 7.85 8.49 -2.66
C GLU A 430 6.76 9.39 -3.23
N ILE A 431 6.16 9.04 -4.38
CA ILE A 431 5.05 9.85 -4.92
C ILE A 431 3.81 9.75 -4.03
N THR A 432 3.56 8.61 -3.38
CA THR A 432 2.42 8.44 -2.49
C THR A 432 2.58 9.10 -1.12
N GLY A 433 3.82 9.22 -0.64
CA GLY A 433 4.14 9.90 0.62
C GLY A 433 4.25 11.43 0.49
N ARG A 434 4.22 11.98 -0.73
CA ARG A 434 4.11 13.42 -0.97
C ARG A 434 2.69 13.91 -0.70
N SER A 435 2.55 15.20 -0.40
CA SER A 435 1.24 15.84 -0.39
C SER A 435 0.62 15.81 -1.78
N VAL A 436 -0.71 15.82 -1.87
CA VAL A 436 -1.47 15.86 -3.12
C VAL A 436 -0.98 17.00 -4.01
N GLU A 437 -0.72 18.18 -3.44
CA GLU A 437 -0.19 19.35 -4.17
C GLU A 437 1.20 19.07 -4.77
N SER A 438 2.10 18.50 -3.97
CA SER A 438 3.45 18.20 -4.41
C SER A 438 3.49 17.07 -5.44
N ALA A 439 2.62 16.06 -5.28
CA ALA A 439 2.47 14.98 -6.24
C ALA A 439 1.94 15.50 -7.58
N LEU A 440 0.94 16.38 -7.56
CA LEU A 440 0.39 17.01 -8.77
C LEU A 440 1.46 17.83 -9.50
N ALA A 441 2.17 18.71 -8.79
CA ALA A 441 3.22 19.53 -9.38
C ALA A 441 4.36 18.68 -9.98
N HIS A 442 4.69 17.56 -9.33
CA HIS A 442 5.71 16.64 -9.85
C HIS A 442 5.26 15.92 -11.14
N LEU A 443 4.02 15.42 -11.18
CA LEU A 443 3.50 14.70 -12.33
C LEU A 443 3.22 15.63 -13.52
N ASP A 444 2.79 16.87 -13.27
CA ASP A 444 2.59 17.88 -14.34
C ASP A 444 3.93 18.35 -14.95
N ALA A 445 5.03 18.29 -14.19
CA ALA A 445 6.38 18.60 -14.67
C ALA A 445 7.11 17.39 -15.29
N LEU A 446 6.49 16.21 -15.31
CA LEU A 446 7.12 14.99 -15.78
C LEU A 446 7.11 14.93 -17.31
N GLU A 447 8.29 15.02 -17.92
CA GLU A 447 8.47 14.83 -19.37
C GLU A 447 9.05 13.45 -19.67
N LEU A 448 8.29 12.64 -20.41
CA LEU A 448 8.72 11.32 -20.88
C LEU A 448 8.83 11.33 -22.41
N GLN A 449 9.96 10.88 -22.93
CA GLN A 449 10.21 10.87 -24.37
C GLN A 449 9.83 9.54 -25.04
N GLY A 450 9.52 9.61 -26.34
CA GLY A 450 9.24 8.44 -27.19
C GLY A 450 7.98 7.67 -26.81
N ARG A 451 7.98 6.36 -27.10
CA ARG A 451 6.83 5.45 -26.87
C ARG A 451 6.36 5.41 -25.42
N ARG A 452 7.28 5.57 -24.46
CA ARG A 452 6.92 5.62 -23.02
C ARG A 452 6.08 6.86 -22.72
N GLY A 453 6.41 8.01 -23.30
CA GLY A 453 5.63 9.25 -23.17
C GLY A 453 4.21 9.11 -23.72
N GLU A 454 4.05 8.52 -24.92
CA GLU A 454 2.74 8.31 -25.54
C GLU A 454 1.81 7.43 -24.69
N ILE A 455 2.35 6.36 -24.09
CA ILE A 455 1.59 5.47 -23.20
C ILE A 455 1.25 6.18 -21.88
N ALA A 456 2.21 6.93 -21.31
CA ALA A 456 2.04 7.63 -20.06
C ALA A 456 1.04 8.79 -20.14
N ASP A 457 0.97 9.53 -21.25
CA ASP A 457 0.16 10.75 -21.40
C ASP A 457 -1.30 10.54 -20.98
N ARG A 458 -1.93 9.45 -21.44
CA ARG A 458 -3.32 9.13 -21.08
C ARG A 458 -3.48 8.85 -19.58
N ILE A 459 -2.53 8.13 -18.99
CA ILE A 459 -2.57 7.74 -17.57
C ILE A 459 -2.30 8.97 -16.70
N LEU A 460 -1.31 9.79 -17.07
CA LEU A 460 -0.95 11.02 -16.37
C LEU A 460 -2.11 12.02 -16.38
N LYS A 461 -2.83 12.17 -17.49
CA LYS A 461 -4.04 13.02 -17.55
C LYS A 461 -5.08 12.60 -16.52
N GLU A 462 -5.36 11.31 -16.40
CA GLU A 462 -6.32 10.77 -15.43
C GLU A 462 -5.88 10.95 -13.97
N ILE A 463 -4.57 10.78 -13.70
CA ILE A 463 -4.00 11.00 -12.36
C ILE A 463 -4.05 12.49 -11.99
N SER A 464 -3.53 13.36 -12.87
CA SER A 464 -3.51 14.81 -12.63
C SER A 464 -4.91 15.38 -12.48
N ALA A 465 -5.90 14.90 -13.24
CA ALA A 465 -7.29 15.32 -13.07
C ALA A 465 -7.82 14.99 -11.65
N ARG A 466 -7.62 13.76 -11.17
CA ARG A 466 -8.05 13.34 -9.82
C ARG A 466 -7.32 14.09 -8.71
N LEU A 467 -6.01 14.31 -8.86
CA LEU A 467 -5.24 15.11 -7.91
C LEU A 467 -5.72 16.57 -7.88
N ARG A 468 -6.03 17.17 -9.04
CA ARG A 468 -6.61 18.52 -9.11
C ARG A 468 -7.96 18.59 -8.39
N PHE A 469 -8.85 17.61 -8.58
CA PHE A 469 -10.10 17.59 -7.84
C PHE A 469 -9.91 17.54 -6.32
N LEU A 470 -8.91 16.80 -5.83
CA LEU A 470 -8.55 16.80 -4.40
C LEU A 470 -8.04 18.18 -3.93
N VAL A 471 -7.26 18.88 -4.76
CA VAL A 471 -6.82 20.26 -4.47
C VAL A 471 -8.01 21.22 -4.46
N ASP A 472 -8.93 21.09 -5.41
CA ASP A 472 -10.12 21.94 -5.55
C ASP A 472 -11.06 21.83 -4.34
N VAL A 473 -11.19 20.63 -3.75
CA VAL A 473 -11.93 20.43 -2.50
C VAL A 473 -11.11 20.74 -1.23
N GLY A 474 -9.91 21.32 -1.35
CA GLY A 474 -9.10 21.76 -0.21
C GLY A 474 -8.37 20.64 0.54
N LEU A 475 -8.07 19.52 -0.12
CA LEU A 475 -7.34 18.38 0.46
C LEU A 475 -5.88 18.31 -0.02
N ASN A 476 -5.31 19.45 -0.41
CA ASN A 476 -3.97 19.57 -0.99
C ASN A 476 -2.83 19.13 -0.03
N TYR A 477 -3.08 19.18 1.28
CA TYR A 477 -2.13 18.81 2.34
C TYR A 477 -2.07 17.31 2.65
N LEU A 478 -3.05 16.52 2.20
CA LEU A 478 -3.09 15.07 2.44
C LEU A 478 -2.02 14.36 1.62
N THR A 479 -1.55 13.22 2.12
CA THR A 479 -0.74 12.26 1.34
C THR A 479 -1.62 11.12 0.84
N LEU A 480 -1.22 10.47 -0.27
CA LEU A 480 -1.99 9.37 -0.86
C LEU A 480 -1.87 8.07 -0.06
N ASP A 481 -0.81 7.92 0.73
CA ASP A 481 -0.58 6.78 1.62
C ASP A 481 -1.24 6.92 3.00
N ARG A 482 -1.84 8.09 3.32
CA ARG A 482 -2.56 8.30 4.58
C ARG A 482 -3.69 7.29 4.72
N SER A 483 -3.76 6.65 5.89
CA SER A 483 -4.79 5.67 6.21
C SER A 483 -6.18 6.31 6.22
N ALA A 484 -7.15 5.64 5.58
CA ALA A 484 -8.54 6.08 5.54
C ALA A 484 -9.16 6.22 6.93
N ASP A 485 -8.75 5.36 7.87
CA ASP A 485 -9.25 5.34 9.25
C ASP A 485 -8.85 6.60 10.05
N THR A 486 -7.86 7.36 9.57
CA THR A 486 -7.36 8.58 10.23
C THR A 486 -8.02 9.85 9.71
N LEU A 487 -8.92 9.74 8.73
CA LEU A 487 -9.59 10.89 8.13
C LEU A 487 -10.72 11.37 9.04
N SER A 488 -10.86 12.69 9.16
CA SER A 488 -12.05 13.29 9.75
C SER A 488 -13.28 13.06 8.86
N GLY A 489 -14.49 13.16 9.43
CA GLY A 489 -15.74 13.03 8.67
C GLY A 489 -15.80 13.97 7.47
N GLY A 490 -15.40 15.24 7.64
CA GLY A 490 -15.33 16.22 6.55
C GLY A 490 -14.26 15.90 5.50
N GLU A 491 -13.07 15.39 5.89
CA GLU A 491 -12.05 14.94 4.93
C GLU A 491 -12.58 13.76 4.08
N ALA A 492 -13.18 12.75 4.71
CA ALA A 492 -13.75 11.60 4.04
C ALA A 492 -14.88 12.00 3.07
N GLN A 493 -15.74 12.93 3.49
CA GLN A 493 -16.83 13.46 2.66
C GLN A 493 -16.27 14.18 1.42
N ARG A 494 -15.26 15.04 1.59
CA ARG A 494 -14.63 15.78 0.48
C ARG A 494 -13.86 14.88 -0.48
N ILE A 495 -13.22 13.82 0.02
CA ILE A 495 -12.62 12.78 -0.84
C ILE A 495 -13.70 12.12 -1.70
N ARG A 496 -14.84 11.76 -1.10
CA ARG A 496 -15.95 11.15 -1.83
C ARG A 496 -16.49 12.10 -2.90
N LEU A 497 -16.65 13.39 -2.58
CA LEU A 497 -17.06 14.42 -3.53
C LEU A 497 -16.08 14.52 -4.72
N ALA A 498 -14.77 14.58 -4.45
CA ALA A 498 -13.75 14.60 -5.49
C ALA A 498 -13.80 13.36 -6.40
N SER A 499 -13.96 12.16 -5.83
CA SER A 499 -14.14 10.93 -6.62
C SER A 499 -15.40 10.96 -7.50
N GLN A 500 -16.51 11.53 -7.00
CA GLN A 500 -17.74 11.63 -7.79
C GLN A 500 -17.62 12.57 -8.98
N ILE A 501 -16.89 13.67 -8.83
CA ILE A 501 -16.61 14.60 -9.93
C ILE A 501 -15.72 13.92 -10.97
N GLY A 502 -14.69 13.20 -10.51
CA GLY A 502 -13.81 12.43 -11.39
C GLY A 502 -14.51 11.30 -12.16
N ALA A 503 -15.64 10.81 -11.68
CA ALA A 503 -16.43 9.80 -12.39
C ALA A 503 -17.16 10.37 -13.63
N GLY A 504 -17.34 11.69 -13.71
CA GLY A 504 -17.94 12.35 -14.89
C GLY A 504 -19.38 11.93 -15.18
N LEU A 505 -20.14 11.53 -14.15
CA LEU A 505 -21.53 11.10 -14.32
C LEU A 505 -22.43 12.30 -14.66
N VAL A 506 -23.43 12.04 -15.50
CA VAL A 506 -24.42 13.02 -15.97
C VAL A 506 -25.82 12.49 -15.70
N GLY A 507 -26.77 13.37 -15.37
CA GLY A 507 -28.14 12.99 -15.08
C GLY A 507 -28.32 12.28 -13.73
N VAL A 508 -27.37 12.45 -12.81
CA VAL A 508 -27.42 11.92 -11.44
C VAL A 508 -27.98 12.97 -10.48
N MET A 509 -28.63 12.52 -9.42
CA MET A 509 -29.01 13.35 -8.28
C MET A 509 -28.01 13.14 -7.14
N TYR A 510 -27.19 14.15 -6.86
CA TYR A 510 -26.26 14.13 -5.72
C TYR A 510 -26.92 14.74 -4.49
N ILE A 511 -26.86 14.05 -3.36
CA ILE A 511 -27.45 14.52 -2.10
C ILE A 511 -26.33 14.61 -1.06
N LEU A 512 -26.06 15.83 -0.57
CA LEU A 512 -24.95 16.14 0.32
C LEU A 512 -25.45 16.59 1.69
N ASP A 513 -24.78 16.12 2.75
CA ASP A 513 -25.11 16.43 4.15
C ASP A 513 -24.09 17.40 4.74
N GLU A 514 -24.43 18.67 4.88
CA GLU A 514 -23.62 19.71 5.52
C GLU A 514 -22.13 19.69 5.10
N PRO A 515 -21.82 19.79 3.78
CA PRO A 515 -20.46 19.66 3.27
C PRO A 515 -19.52 20.79 3.73
N SER A 516 -20.05 21.90 4.28
CA SER A 516 -19.25 22.98 4.87
C SER A 516 -18.65 22.64 6.23
N ILE A 517 -19.08 21.55 6.89
CA ILE A 517 -18.61 21.20 8.23
C ILE A 517 -17.11 20.96 8.27
N GLY A 518 -16.46 21.58 9.24
CA GLY A 518 -15.03 21.46 9.47
C GLY A 518 -14.18 22.09 8.35
N LEU A 519 -14.76 22.90 7.48
CA LEU A 519 -14.03 23.76 6.55
C LEU A 519 -13.77 25.13 7.17
N HIS A 520 -12.63 25.70 6.83
CA HIS A 520 -12.35 27.11 7.08
C HIS A 520 -13.10 27.97 6.04
N GLN A 521 -13.58 29.16 6.43
CA GLN A 521 -14.38 30.04 5.55
C GLN A 521 -13.74 30.28 4.18
N ARG A 522 -12.40 30.41 4.16
CA ARG A 522 -11.61 30.59 2.93
C ARG A 522 -11.78 29.44 1.92
N ASP A 523 -11.98 28.22 2.39
CA ASP A 523 -12.10 27.03 1.54
C ASP A 523 -13.57 26.76 1.15
N ASN A 524 -14.53 27.40 1.82
CA ASN A 524 -15.95 27.30 1.50
C ASN A 524 -16.24 27.73 0.06
N GLU A 525 -15.62 28.83 -0.40
CA GLU A 525 -15.78 29.32 -1.78
C GLU A 525 -15.35 28.26 -2.82
N ARG A 526 -14.31 27.47 -2.52
CA ARG A 526 -13.83 26.41 -3.40
C ARG A 526 -14.79 25.22 -3.44
N LEU A 527 -15.32 24.82 -2.29
CA LEU A 527 -16.38 23.81 -2.21
C LEU A 527 -17.60 24.25 -3.03
N LEU A 528 -18.07 25.47 -2.84
CA LEU A 528 -19.23 26.00 -3.55
C LEU A 528 -19.02 26.11 -5.07
N LYS A 529 -17.81 26.44 -5.54
CA LYS A 529 -17.45 26.33 -6.97
C LYS A 529 -17.55 24.90 -7.47
N THR A 530 -17.09 23.95 -6.66
CA THR A 530 -17.11 22.54 -6.98
C THR A 530 -18.53 21.98 -7.08
N LEU A 531 -19.44 22.38 -6.19
CA LEU A 531 -20.86 21.99 -6.25
C LEU A 531 -21.56 22.55 -7.49
N ARG A 532 -21.26 23.80 -7.87
CA ARG A 532 -21.73 24.38 -9.14
C ARG A 532 -21.19 23.62 -10.35
N HIS A 533 -19.91 23.27 -10.34
CA HIS A 533 -19.33 22.47 -11.41
C HIS A 533 -20.04 21.12 -11.55
N LEU A 534 -20.32 20.43 -10.44
CA LEU A 534 -21.05 19.17 -10.44
C LEU A 534 -22.46 19.31 -11.04
N ARG A 535 -23.16 20.41 -10.72
CA ARG A 535 -24.44 20.78 -11.35
C ARG A 535 -24.27 21.03 -12.85
N ASP A 536 -23.29 21.84 -13.23
CA ASP A 536 -23.07 22.29 -14.62
C ASP A 536 -22.69 21.14 -15.58
N LEU A 537 -22.22 20.00 -15.04
CA LEU A 537 -22.07 18.75 -15.79
C LEU A 537 -23.42 18.11 -16.21
N GLY A 538 -24.55 18.68 -15.79
CA GLY A 538 -25.90 18.16 -16.07
C GLY A 538 -26.45 17.27 -14.97
N ASN A 539 -26.10 17.57 -13.72
CA ASN A 539 -26.60 16.85 -12.55
C ASN A 539 -27.49 17.75 -11.69
N THR A 540 -28.34 17.13 -10.88
CA THR A 540 -29.11 17.83 -9.84
C THR A 540 -28.36 17.68 -8.52
N VAL A 541 -28.06 18.79 -7.84
CA VAL A 541 -27.29 18.79 -6.60
C VAL A 541 -28.17 19.29 -5.47
N LEU A 542 -28.53 18.41 -4.54
CA LEU A 542 -29.33 18.70 -3.36
C LEU A 542 -28.39 18.77 -2.15
N VAL A 543 -28.41 19.88 -1.43
CA VAL A 543 -27.50 20.10 -0.31
C VAL A 543 -28.31 20.43 0.95
N VAL A 544 -28.15 19.65 2.00
CA VAL A 544 -28.66 20.02 3.33
C VAL A 544 -27.63 20.95 3.97
N GLU A 545 -27.99 22.22 4.17
CA GLU A 545 -27.05 23.23 4.66
C GLU A 545 -27.70 24.31 5.52
N HIS A 546 -26.83 24.92 6.32
CA HIS A 546 -27.11 26.05 7.20
C HIS A 546 -26.18 27.24 6.92
N ASP A 547 -25.13 27.05 6.12
CA ASP A 547 -24.21 28.10 5.74
C ASP A 547 -24.86 29.20 4.88
N GLU A 548 -24.57 30.46 5.22
CA GLU A 548 -25.17 31.61 4.56
C GLU A 548 -24.74 31.73 3.10
N GLU A 549 -23.46 31.47 2.78
CA GLU A 549 -22.94 31.56 1.42
C GLU A 549 -23.54 30.46 0.53
N ALA A 550 -23.66 29.25 1.05
CA ALA A 550 -24.30 28.13 0.37
C ALA A 550 -25.76 28.43 0.02
N ILE A 551 -26.53 28.95 0.98
CA ILE A 551 -27.94 29.33 0.78
C ILE A 551 -28.06 30.45 -0.26
N ARG A 552 -27.23 31.49 -0.17
CA ARG A 552 -27.24 32.62 -1.12
C ARG A 552 -26.88 32.20 -2.55
N LEU A 553 -26.08 31.15 -2.71
CA LEU A 553 -25.63 30.65 -4.01
C LEU A 553 -26.61 29.67 -4.66
N ALA A 554 -27.55 29.13 -3.89
CA ALA A 554 -28.50 28.14 -4.38
C ALA A 554 -29.36 28.68 -5.54
N ASP A 555 -29.62 27.83 -6.53
CA ASP A 555 -30.59 28.13 -7.58
C ASP A 555 -32.03 28.03 -7.06
N HIS A 556 -32.24 27.23 -6.02
CA HIS A 556 -33.51 27.02 -5.36
C HIS A 556 -33.29 26.67 -3.88
N ILE A 557 -34.18 27.15 -3.01
CA ILE A 557 -34.10 26.93 -1.57
C ILE A 557 -35.41 26.29 -1.12
N ILE A 558 -35.31 25.29 -0.25
CA ILE A 558 -36.45 24.64 0.41
C ILE A 558 -36.26 24.83 1.91
N ASP A 559 -37.12 25.62 2.55
CA ASP A 559 -37.11 25.77 4.00
C ASP A 559 -38.07 24.78 4.66
N ILE A 560 -37.57 23.96 5.58
CA ILE A 560 -38.34 22.89 6.23
C ILE A 560 -38.52 23.17 7.71
N GLY A 561 -39.79 23.16 8.11
CA GLY A 561 -40.30 23.09 9.46
C GLY A 561 -40.12 24.39 10.24
N PRO A 562 -41.20 24.99 10.79
CA PRO A 562 -41.08 26.14 11.68
C PRO A 562 -40.47 25.79 13.05
N GLY A 563 -40.26 24.49 13.31
CA GLY A 563 -39.74 23.92 14.55
C GLY A 563 -39.13 22.53 14.34
N ALA A 564 -38.70 21.89 15.43
CA ALA A 564 -38.09 20.57 15.41
C ALA A 564 -39.09 19.45 15.77
N GLY A 565 -38.79 18.22 15.35
CA GLY A 565 -39.52 17.01 15.73
C GLY A 565 -40.98 17.08 15.28
N VAL A 566 -41.90 16.88 16.23
CA VAL A 566 -43.34 16.94 15.96
C VAL A 566 -43.80 18.31 15.45
N HIS A 567 -43.07 19.39 15.74
CA HIS A 567 -43.39 20.75 15.29
C HIS A 567 -42.77 21.10 13.92
N GLY A 568 -41.96 20.20 13.35
CA GLY A 568 -41.38 20.33 12.02
C GLY A 568 -42.21 19.64 10.93
N GLY A 569 -41.53 19.20 9.88
CA GLY A 569 -42.06 18.31 8.85
C GLY A 569 -42.98 18.98 7.83
N GLN A 570 -42.96 20.31 7.73
CA GLN A 570 -43.74 21.09 6.77
C GLN A 570 -42.81 21.93 5.90
N ILE A 571 -43.18 22.20 4.65
CA ILE A 571 -42.48 23.17 3.81
C ILE A 571 -42.93 24.57 4.21
N VAL A 572 -41.99 25.43 4.56
CA VAL A 572 -42.24 26.81 5.02
C VAL A 572 -42.21 27.78 3.85
N ALA A 573 -41.17 27.70 3.01
CA ALA A 573 -40.94 28.58 1.87
C ALA A 573 -40.22 27.85 0.73
#